data_AF-A9NKF1-F1
#
_entry.id   AF-A9NKF1-F1
#
_cell.length_a   1.000
_cell.length_b   1.000
_cell.length_c   1.000
_cell.angle_alpha   90.00
_cell.angle_beta   90.00
_cell.angle_gamma   90.00
#
_symmetry.space_group_name_H-M   'P 1'
#
loop_
_entity.id
_entity.type
_entity.pdbx_description
1 polymer ?
#
loop_
_entity_poly.entity_id
_entity_poly.type
_entity_poly.pdbx_seq_one_letter_code
_entity_poly.pdbx_strand_id
1 'polypeptide(L)'
;MGRGKFKGKPTGRRHFSTVEEIRAGTSAKPRGFRQEEEQIEEEEEVEESSEEESEESATEKKKGTQGLIEIENPNITKPKNIKARDVDIEKTTELSRREREELEKQKAHERYMRLQEQGKTEQARKDLERLTLIRQQRADAAKKREEEKAAREQKKVEARK
;
A
#
# COMPACT_ATOMS: atom_id res chain seq x y z
N MET A 1 -16.37 -34.51 40.99
CA MET A 1 -15.71 -34.11 39.73
C MET A 1 -14.53 -33.20 40.06
N GLY A 2 -13.32 -33.73 40.14
CA GLY A 2 -12.13 -32.97 40.53
C GLY A 2 -11.69 -32.03 39.42
N ARG A 3 -11.74 -30.71 39.65
CA ARG A 3 -11.20 -29.72 38.71
C ARG A 3 -9.70 -29.58 38.95
N GLY A 4 -8.90 -30.16 38.06
CA GLY A 4 -7.44 -30.00 38.07
C GLY A 4 -7.03 -28.54 37.86
N LYS A 5 -6.08 -28.06 38.66
CA LYS A 5 -5.49 -26.72 38.52
C LYS A 5 -4.54 -26.71 37.31
N PHE A 6 -5.06 -26.41 36.12
CA PHE A 6 -4.24 -26.17 34.94
C PHE A 6 -3.49 -24.83 35.10
N LYS A 7 -2.20 -24.89 35.47
CA LYS A 7 -1.31 -23.72 35.39
C LYS A 7 -0.88 -23.55 33.93
N GLY A 8 -1.63 -22.75 33.17
CA GLY A 8 -1.20 -22.34 31.83
C GLY A 8 0.15 -21.62 31.95
N LYS A 9 1.20 -22.16 31.31
CA LYS A 9 2.45 -21.42 31.17
C LYS A 9 2.14 -20.11 30.42
N PRO A 10 2.72 -18.96 30.80
CA PRO A 10 2.55 -17.74 30.03
C PRO A 10 3.09 -18.03 28.64
N THR A 11 2.21 -18.09 27.64
CA THR A 11 2.61 -18.14 26.24
C THR A 11 3.43 -16.89 26.00
N GLY A 12 4.73 -17.07 25.73
CA GLY A 12 5.66 -15.97 25.53
C GLY A 12 5.07 -14.97 24.55
N ARG A 13 5.05 -13.69 24.93
CA ARG A 13 4.59 -12.61 24.07
C ARG A 13 5.41 -12.67 22.78
N ARG A 14 4.76 -12.93 21.65
CA ARG A 14 5.39 -12.85 20.34
C ARG A 14 5.58 -11.37 20.02
N HIS A 15 6.83 -10.93 19.91
CA HIS A 15 7.17 -9.60 19.44
C HIS A 15 7.12 -9.62 17.92
N PHE A 16 6.18 -8.88 17.32
CA PHE A 16 6.13 -8.65 15.88
C PHE A 16 6.81 -7.32 15.61
N SER A 17 7.72 -7.29 14.63
CA SER A 17 8.34 -6.04 14.18
C SER A 17 7.30 -5.11 13.58
N THR A 18 7.32 -3.84 13.99
CA THR A 18 6.45 -2.82 13.38
C THR A 18 6.99 -2.39 12.00
N VAL A 19 6.12 -1.80 11.17
CA VAL A 19 6.51 -1.32 9.82
C VAL A 19 7.62 -0.27 9.90
N GLU A 20 7.61 0.56 10.94
CA GLU A 20 8.65 1.56 11.19
C GLU A 20 9.99 0.91 11.55
N GLU A 21 9.99 -0.16 12.36
CA GLU A 21 11.20 -0.93 12.70
C GLU A 21 11.79 -1.70 11.51
N ILE A 22 10.94 -2.16 10.60
CA ILE A 22 11.37 -2.82 9.35
C ILE A 22 12.08 -1.80 8.46
N ARG A 23 11.50 -0.61 8.28
CA ARG A 23 12.11 0.48 7.48
C ARG A 23 13.39 1.02 8.10
N ALA A 24 13.45 1.15 9.43
CA ALA A 24 14.65 1.57 10.15
C ALA A 24 15.73 0.48 10.21
N GLY A 25 15.43 -0.75 9.75
CA GLY A 25 16.36 -1.87 9.77
C GLY A 25 16.70 -2.39 11.18
N THR A 26 15.99 -1.93 12.22
CA THR A 26 16.17 -2.35 13.61
C THR A 26 15.29 -3.55 13.98
N SER A 27 14.59 -4.14 13.01
CA SER A 27 13.72 -5.29 13.24
C SER A 27 14.50 -6.48 13.82
N ALA A 28 13.89 -7.19 14.77
CA ALA A 28 14.47 -8.38 15.42
C ALA A 28 14.55 -9.63 14.50
N LYS A 29 14.47 -9.46 13.17
CA LYS A 29 14.55 -10.54 12.20
C LYS A 29 16.01 -11.00 12.05
N PRO A 30 16.29 -12.31 11.93
CA PRO A 30 17.65 -12.82 11.78
C PRO A 30 18.27 -12.32 10.46
N ARG A 31 19.55 -11.92 10.51
CA ARG A 31 20.29 -11.35 9.37
C ARG A 31 20.32 -12.21 8.10
N GLY A 32 20.14 -13.53 8.21
CA GLY A 32 20.13 -14.44 7.06
C GLY A 32 18.88 -14.35 6.18
N PHE A 33 17.77 -13.76 6.66
CA PHE A 33 16.55 -13.63 5.87
C PHE A 33 16.65 -12.52 4.80
N ARG A 34 17.49 -11.51 5.02
CA ARG A 34 17.77 -10.46 4.02
C ARG A 34 18.64 -10.96 2.87
N GLN A 35 19.55 -11.89 3.15
CA GLN A 35 20.50 -12.37 2.14
C GLN A 35 19.81 -13.13 1.01
N GLU A 36 18.74 -13.87 1.28
CA GLU A 36 17.98 -14.54 0.22
C GLU A 36 17.16 -13.55 -0.63
N GLU A 37 16.50 -12.55 -0.02
CA GLU A 37 15.74 -11.53 -0.77
C GLU A 37 16.67 -10.62 -1.60
N GLU A 38 17.78 -10.16 -1.03
CA GLU A 38 18.78 -9.32 -1.73
C GLU A 38 19.55 -10.11 -2.81
N GLN A 39 19.82 -11.42 -2.62
CA GLN A 39 20.44 -12.26 -3.66
C GLN A 39 19.51 -12.52 -4.85
N ILE A 40 18.20 -12.64 -4.61
CA ILE A 40 17.22 -12.79 -5.70
C ILE A 40 17.08 -11.48 -6.47
N GLU A 41 17.07 -10.33 -5.80
CA GLU A 41 17.07 -9.02 -6.45
C GLU A 41 18.38 -8.76 -7.24
N GLU A 42 19.55 -9.13 -6.69
CA GLU A 42 20.83 -9.02 -7.42
C GLU A 42 20.93 -10.02 -8.59
N GLU A 43 20.43 -11.25 -8.48
CA GLU A 43 20.39 -12.20 -9.60
C GLU A 43 19.45 -11.74 -10.72
N GLU A 44 18.28 -11.17 -10.40
CA GLU A 44 17.38 -10.58 -11.41
C GLU A 44 18.02 -9.37 -12.10
N GLU A 45 18.73 -8.51 -11.37
CA GLU A 45 19.43 -7.33 -11.94
C GLU A 45 20.61 -7.74 -12.86
N VAL A 46 21.33 -8.80 -12.52
CA VAL A 46 22.44 -9.33 -13.36
C VAL A 46 21.92 -10.08 -14.58
N GLU A 47 20.80 -10.78 -14.49
CA GLU A 47 20.16 -11.44 -15.65
C GLU A 47 19.60 -10.40 -16.63
N GLU A 48 19.06 -9.27 -16.14
CA GLU A 48 18.65 -8.12 -16.98
C GLU A 48 19.86 -7.42 -17.62
N SER A 49 20.97 -7.26 -16.88
CA SER A 49 22.18 -6.61 -17.39
C SER A 49 23.00 -7.49 -18.37
N SER A 50 22.94 -8.82 -18.27
CA SER A 50 23.71 -9.72 -19.14
C SER A 50 23.07 -9.87 -20.54
N GLU A 51 21.79 -9.54 -20.69
CA GLU A 51 21.09 -9.54 -21.99
C GLU A 51 21.37 -8.25 -22.80
N GLU A 52 22.07 -7.26 -22.21
CA GLU A 52 22.35 -5.95 -22.81
C GLU A 52 23.77 -5.81 -23.41
N GLU A 53 24.62 -6.83 -23.31
CA GLU A 53 26.01 -6.82 -23.83
C GLU A 53 26.17 -7.62 -25.14
N SER A 54 25.36 -7.32 -26.16
CA SER A 54 25.65 -7.83 -27.51
C SER A 54 24.93 -7.10 -28.65
N GLU A 55 25.13 -5.79 -28.82
CA GLU A 55 24.81 -5.11 -30.09
C GLU A 55 25.81 -4.00 -30.43
N GLU A 56 27.09 -4.36 -30.61
CA GLU A 56 28.06 -3.53 -31.32
C GLU A 56 27.84 -3.66 -32.84
N SER A 57 26.80 -3.05 -33.39
CA SER A 57 26.66 -3.01 -34.87
C SER A 57 25.77 -1.91 -35.42
N ALA A 58 26.09 -0.62 -35.17
CA ALA A 58 25.33 0.43 -35.87
C ALA A 58 26.09 1.74 -36.11
N THR A 59 27.35 1.71 -36.52
CA THR A 59 27.90 2.76 -37.41
C THR A 59 28.96 2.21 -38.35
N GLU A 60 28.60 1.20 -39.16
CA GLU A 60 29.42 0.89 -40.32
C GLU A 60 29.48 2.13 -41.21
N LYS A 61 30.66 2.76 -41.29
CA LYS A 61 30.93 3.90 -42.17
C LYS A 61 30.70 3.43 -43.61
N LYS A 62 29.53 3.74 -44.18
CA LYS A 62 29.20 3.42 -45.57
C LYS A 62 30.27 4.01 -46.48
N LYS A 63 30.89 3.18 -47.32
CA LYS A 63 31.98 3.58 -48.20
C LYS A 63 31.44 4.37 -49.40
N GLY A 64 32.11 5.47 -49.74
CA GLY A 64 31.86 6.22 -50.98
C GLY A 64 30.51 6.95 -51.01
N THR A 65 29.82 6.91 -52.16
CA THR A 65 28.56 7.62 -52.41
C THR A 65 27.32 6.92 -51.84
N GLN A 66 27.46 5.74 -51.24
CA GLN A 66 26.36 4.95 -50.69
C GLN A 66 25.63 5.62 -49.51
N GLY A 67 26.26 6.62 -48.87
CA GLY A 67 25.62 7.44 -47.83
C GLY A 67 24.79 8.61 -48.37
N LEU A 68 24.90 8.95 -49.66
CA LEU A 68 24.15 10.07 -50.27
C LEU A 68 22.72 9.69 -50.66
N ILE A 69 22.43 8.40 -50.81
CA ILE A 69 21.11 7.92 -51.22
C ILE A 69 20.34 7.53 -49.96
N GLU A 70 19.26 8.25 -49.72
CA GLU A 70 18.32 7.96 -48.64
C GLU A 70 17.54 6.67 -48.98
N ILE A 71 17.79 5.61 -48.21
CA ILE A 71 17.10 4.32 -48.40
C ILE A 71 15.80 4.38 -47.60
N GLU A 72 14.69 4.70 -48.27
CA GLU A 72 13.34 4.61 -47.70
C GLU A 72 12.84 3.16 -47.72
N ASN A 73 13.46 2.29 -46.91
CA ASN A 73 12.94 0.94 -46.73
C ASN A 73 11.80 0.97 -45.68
N PRO A 74 10.55 0.68 -46.06
CA PRO A 74 9.42 0.68 -45.13
C PRO A 74 9.51 -0.40 -44.04
N ASN A 75 10.31 -1.46 -44.27
CA ASN A 75 10.57 -2.50 -43.29
C ASN A 75 11.83 -2.24 -42.43
N ILE A 76 12.47 -1.08 -42.56
CA ILE A 76 13.62 -0.75 -41.70
C ILE A 76 13.12 -0.58 -40.27
N THR A 77 13.67 -1.36 -39.36
CA THR A 77 13.34 -1.27 -37.93
C THR A 77 13.91 0.04 -37.39
N LYS A 78 13.06 0.86 -36.77
CA LYS A 78 13.49 2.09 -36.13
C LYS A 78 14.25 1.75 -34.85
N PRO A 79 15.36 2.46 -34.52
CA PRO A 79 16.08 2.23 -33.29
C PRO A 79 15.18 2.54 -32.09
N LYS A 80 15.15 1.64 -31.10
CA LYS A 80 14.38 1.79 -29.87
C LYS A 80 15.00 2.80 -28.90
N ASN A 81 16.31 3.06 -29.05
CA ASN A 81 17.07 3.94 -28.17
C ASN A 81 17.20 5.33 -28.81
N ILE A 82 16.36 6.26 -28.37
CA ILE A 82 16.38 7.66 -28.81
C ILE A 82 17.17 8.48 -27.78
N LYS A 83 18.02 9.40 -28.23
CA LYS A 83 18.77 10.29 -27.34
C LYS A 83 17.83 11.28 -26.68
N ALA A 84 18.07 11.63 -25.42
CA ALA A 84 17.24 12.56 -24.64
C ALA A 84 17.00 13.94 -25.29
N ARG A 85 17.83 14.35 -26.24
CA ARG A 85 17.68 15.62 -27.00
C ARG A 85 16.60 15.57 -28.08
N ASP A 86 16.27 14.37 -28.57
CA ASP A 86 15.33 14.15 -29.68
C ASP A 86 13.97 13.64 -29.17
N VAL A 87 13.73 13.67 -27.85
CA VAL A 87 12.48 13.24 -27.23
C VAL A 87 11.47 14.40 -27.25
N ASP A 88 10.42 14.24 -28.06
CA ASP A 88 9.27 15.16 -28.08
C ASP A 88 8.43 15.02 -26.80
N ILE A 89 8.59 15.97 -25.87
CA ILE A 89 7.88 15.99 -24.56
C ILE A 89 6.36 16.18 -24.74
N GLU A 90 5.92 16.75 -25.86
CA GLU A 90 4.50 17.01 -26.13
C GLU A 90 3.74 15.78 -26.63
N LYS A 91 4.44 14.73 -27.07
CA LYS A 91 3.81 13.47 -27.44
C LYS A 91 3.57 12.67 -26.17
N THR A 92 2.37 12.79 -25.61
CA THR A 92 1.94 11.89 -24.53
C THR A 92 1.99 10.47 -25.05
N THR A 93 2.94 9.68 -24.55
CA THR A 93 2.97 8.25 -24.80
C THR A 93 1.65 7.68 -24.34
N GLU A 94 0.85 7.21 -25.30
CA GLU A 94 -0.41 6.57 -24.99
C GLU A 94 -0.12 5.34 -24.12
N LEU A 95 -0.46 5.43 -22.83
CA LEU A 95 -0.25 4.36 -21.87
C LEU A 95 -0.71 3.03 -22.46
N SER A 96 0.10 2.00 -22.27
CA SER A 96 -0.19 0.65 -22.74
C SER A 96 -1.55 0.20 -22.20
N ARG A 97 -2.26 -0.69 -22.90
CA ARG A 97 -3.56 -1.22 -22.43
C ARG A 97 -3.47 -1.75 -21.00
N ARG A 98 -2.35 -2.41 -20.67
CA ARG A 98 -2.05 -2.92 -19.34
C ARG A 98 -1.96 -1.81 -18.30
N GLU A 99 -1.21 -0.76 -18.60
CA GLU A 99 -1.04 0.40 -17.71
C GLU A 99 -2.35 1.17 -17.48
N ARG A 100 -3.20 1.27 -18.50
CA ARG A 100 -4.53 1.89 -18.36
C ARG A 100 -5.41 1.10 -17.39
N GLU A 101 -5.48 -0.22 -17.55
CA GLU A 101 -6.25 -1.09 -16.66
C GLU A 101 -5.71 -1.09 -15.22
N GLU A 102 -4.39 -1.03 -15.04
CA GLU A 102 -3.77 -0.94 -13.72
C GLU A 102 -4.07 0.38 -13.03
N LEU A 103 -4.00 1.51 -13.75
CA LEU A 103 -4.39 2.82 -13.20
C LEU A 103 -5.88 2.89 -12.87
N GLU A 104 -6.74 2.29 -13.69
CA GLU A 104 -8.17 2.21 -13.39
C GLU A 104 -8.44 1.36 -12.15
N LYS A 105 -7.73 0.24 -12.00
CA LYS A 105 -7.81 -0.61 -10.80
C LYS A 105 -7.35 0.14 -9.54
N GLN A 106 -6.25 0.89 -9.63
CA GLN A 106 -5.76 1.74 -8.54
C GLN A 106 -6.79 2.82 -8.18
N LYS A 107 -7.29 3.57 -9.17
CA LYS A 107 -8.33 4.59 -8.97
C LYS A 107 -9.62 4.01 -8.38
N ALA A 108 -10.03 2.81 -8.79
CA ALA A 108 -11.20 2.13 -8.26
C ALA A 108 -11.00 1.74 -6.78
N HIS A 109 -9.82 1.22 -6.44
CA HIS A 109 -9.45 0.90 -5.07
C HIS A 109 -9.42 2.16 -4.19
N GLU A 110 -8.76 3.23 -4.64
CA GLU A 110 -8.74 4.51 -3.93
C GLU A 110 -10.13 5.08 -3.72
N ARG A 111 -10.99 5.02 -4.75
CA ARG A 111 -12.38 5.46 -4.63
C ARG A 111 -13.13 4.64 -3.59
N TYR A 112 -12.95 3.33 -3.58
CA TYR A 112 -13.57 2.46 -2.57
C TYR A 112 -13.10 2.82 -1.16
N MET A 113 -11.79 2.98 -0.95
CA MET A 113 -11.21 3.39 0.33
C MET A 113 -11.76 4.76 0.77
N ARG A 114 -11.80 5.73 -0.14
CA ARG A 114 -12.36 7.06 0.12
C ARG A 114 -13.84 7.01 0.48
N LEU A 115 -14.63 6.14 -0.15
CA LEU A 115 -16.05 5.95 0.19
C LEU A 115 -16.23 5.27 1.55
N GLN A 116 -15.35 4.34 1.91
CA GLN A 116 -15.33 3.68 3.22
C GLN A 116 -15.02 4.71 4.31
N GLU A 117 -13.99 5.53 4.13
CA GLU A 117 -13.63 6.63 5.04
C GLU A 117 -14.75 7.65 5.19
N GLN A 118 -15.45 7.97 4.10
CA GLN A 118 -16.63 8.84 4.13
C GLN A 118 -17.85 8.20 4.81
N GLY A 119 -17.79 6.92 5.17
CA GLY A 119 -18.94 6.22 5.76
C GLY A 119 -20.06 5.93 4.76
N LYS A 120 -19.78 5.97 3.45
CA LYS A 120 -20.81 5.83 2.42
C LYS A 120 -21.05 4.38 1.99
N THR A 121 -20.09 3.49 2.26
CA THR A 121 -20.27 2.05 2.03
C THR A 121 -21.24 1.47 3.05
N GLU A 122 -21.94 0.40 2.68
CA GLU A 122 -22.92 -0.24 3.57
C GLU A 122 -22.29 -0.75 4.88
N GLN A 123 -21.04 -1.23 4.80
CA GLN A 123 -20.28 -1.67 5.97
C GLN A 123 -20.00 -0.50 6.91
N ALA A 124 -19.45 0.60 6.38
CA ALA A 124 -19.14 1.77 7.20
C ALA A 124 -20.41 2.43 7.77
N ARG A 125 -21.53 2.42 7.04
CA ARG A 125 -22.83 2.87 7.58
C ARG A 125 -23.26 2.04 8.78
N LYS A 126 -23.21 0.71 8.68
CA LYS A 126 -23.54 -0.21 9.79
C LYS A 126 -22.62 0.01 10.99
N ASP A 127 -21.33 0.23 10.76
CA ASP A 127 -20.37 0.51 11.83
C ASP A 127 -20.65 1.85 12.50
N LEU A 128 -20.97 2.90 11.73
CA LEU A 128 -21.39 4.19 12.27
C LEU A 128 -22.68 4.07 13.09
N GLU A 129 -23.69 3.37 12.58
CA GLU A 129 -24.94 3.08 13.28
C GLU A 129 -24.70 2.32 14.59
N ARG A 130 -23.81 1.33 14.58
CA ARG A 130 -23.42 0.62 15.80
C ARG A 130 -22.76 1.56 16.80
N LEU A 131 -21.87 2.44 16.35
CA LEU A 131 -21.22 3.43 17.19
C LEU A 131 -22.21 4.47 17.75
N THR A 132 -23.19 4.92 16.97
CA THR A 132 -24.22 5.85 17.45
C THR A 132 -25.10 5.21 18.52
N LEU A 133 -25.49 3.94 18.35
CA LEU A 133 -26.24 3.18 19.36
C LEU A 133 -25.45 3.06 20.67
N ILE A 134 -24.15 2.76 20.60
CA ILE A 134 -23.30 2.70 21.81
C ILE A 134 -23.19 4.08 22.47
N ARG A 135 -23.05 5.16 21.68
CA ARG A 135 -23.02 6.53 22.22
C ARG A 135 -24.34 6.88 22.93
N GLN A 136 -25.48 6.51 22.35
CA GLN A 136 -26.81 6.69 22.97
C GLN A 136 -26.92 5.93 24.28
N GLN A 137 -26.57 4.63 24.29
CA GLN A 137 -26.60 3.83 25.52
C GLN A 137 -25.71 4.41 26.63
N ARG A 138 -24.53 4.95 26.27
CA ARG A 138 -23.64 5.61 27.23
C ARG A 138 -24.23 6.92 27.74
N ALA A 139 -24.82 7.74 26.87
CA ALA A 139 -25.48 8.99 27.25
C ALA A 139 -26.67 8.73 28.17
N ASP A 140 -27.51 7.74 27.85
CA ASP A 140 -28.68 7.38 28.66
C ASP A 140 -28.25 6.81 30.02
N ALA A 141 -27.20 5.99 30.06
CA ALA A 141 -26.63 5.50 31.32
C ALA A 141 -26.03 6.63 32.18
N ALA A 142 -25.40 7.63 31.56
CA ALA A 142 -24.89 8.81 32.27
C ALA A 142 -26.04 9.64 32.85
N LYS A 143 -27.07 9.94 32.04
CA LYS A 143 -28.28 10.64 32.48
C LYS A 143 -28.98 9.93 33.64
N LYS A 144 -29.19 8.61 33.54
CA LYS A 144 -29.78 7.81 34.63
C LYS A 144 -28.97 7.89 35.93
N ARG A 145 -27.63 7.90 35.84
CA ARG A 145 -26.76 8.06 37.02
C ARG A 145 -26.83 9.46 37.61
N GLU A 146 -26.94 10.50 36.78
CA GLU A 146 -27.09 11.88 37.23
C GLU A 146 -28.44 12.10 37.90
N GLU A 147 -29.53 11.60 37.32
CA GLU A 147 -30.87 11.63 37.91
C GLU A 147 -30.93 10.88 39.25
N GLU A 148 -30.32 9.69 39.33
CA GLU A 148 -30.26 8.94 40.60
C GLU A 148 -29.43 9.68 41.67
N LYS A 149 -28.31 10.30 41.28
CA LYS A 149 -27.50 11.12 42.20
C LYS A 149 -28.28 12.34 42.67
N ALA A 150 -28.94 13.07 41.76
CA ALA A 150 -29.76 14.23 42.09
C ALA A 150 -30.93 13.86 43.02
N ALA A 151 -31.62 12.75 42.75
CA ALA A 151 -32.69 12.26 43.62
C ALA A 151 -32.18 11.84 45.00
N ARG A 152 -31.00 11.22 45.08
CA ARG A 152 -30.35 10.87 46.36
C ARG A 152 -29.92 12.13 47.12
N GLU A 153 -29.46 13.17 46.45
CA GLU A 153 -29.12 14.45 47.07
C GLU A 153 -30.35 15.20 47.56
N GLN A 154 -31.42 15.28 46.77
CA GLN A 154 -32.70 15.85 47.20
C GLN A 154 -33.24 15.15 48.45
N LYS A 155 -33.25 13.80 48.47
CA LYS A 155 -33.65 13.03 49.67
C LYS A 155 -32.76 13.31 50.89
N LYS A 156 -31.45 13.52 50.70
CA LYS A 156 -30.54 13.89 51.80
C LYS A 156 -30.77 15.30 52.31
N VAL A 157 -31.13 16.24 51.44
CA VAL A 157 -31.45 17.62 51.80
C VAL A 157 -32.80 17.67 52.52
N GLU A 158 -33.81 16.95 52.04
CA GLU A 158 -35.10 16.80 52.71
C GLU A 158 -34.96 16.13 54.08
N ALA A 159 -34.13 15.09 54.22
CA ALA A 159 -33.87 14.43 55.50
C ALA A 159 -33.05 15.27 56.50
N ARG A 160 -32.41 16.36 56.06
CA ARG A 160 -31.67 17.30 56.91
C ARG A 160 -32.48 18.52 57.33
N LYS A 161 -33.68 18.71 56.77
CA LYS A 161 -34.59 19.81 57.06
C LYS A 161 -35.64 19.37 58.07
#